data_AF-A0A5E4MEK5-F1
#
_entry.id   AF-A0A5E4MEK5-F1
#
_cell.length_a   1.000
_cell.length_b   1.000
_cell.length_c   1.000
_cell.angle_alpha   90.00
_cell.angle_beta   90.00
_cell.angle_gamma   90.00
#
_symmetry.space_group_name_H-M   'P 1'
#
loop_
_entity.id
_entity.type
_entity.pdbx_description
1 polymer ?
#
loop_
_entity_poly.entity_id
_entity_poly.type
_entity_poly.pdbx_seq_one_letter_code
_entity_poly.pdbx_strand_id
1 'polypeptide(L)'
;MIHREALASKKLQPDVNKVLLNAISVINFIKSKSLNSRLFTILCNEMGSDHEKLLLHTEVRWLSRGKMLSRLFELRDEARIFLLEQFLSDNDVDINMIKEIITAHLRSLQTNFNARFEDFPEESLGNLKISEELIDLSSDENLRIRFQENACDTFWISIKFEYPELSKQAISILLPFASTYLCETAFSTLKIIKNKYL
;
A
#
# COMPACT_ATOMS: atom_id res chain seq x y z
N MET A 1 11.04 20.08 -30.81
CA MET A 1 11.54 19.16 -29.76
C MET A 1 12.20 19.92 -28.60
N ILE A 2 13.19 20.78 -28.86
CA ILE A 2 13.91 21.61 -27.86
C ILE A 2 13.00 22.44 -26.94
N HIS A 3 11.92 23.04 -27.45
CA HIS A 3 11.01 23.84 -26.61
C HIS A 3 10.25 22.99 -25.57
N ARG A 4 9.89 21.74 -25.91
CA ARG A 4 9.21 20.83 -24.97
C ARG A 4 10.17 20.30 -23.91
N GLU A 5 11.41 20.01 -24.28
CA GLU A 5 12.48 19.62 -23.35
C GLU A 5 12.87 20.78 -22.42
N ALA A 6 12.92 22.01 -22.92
CA ALA A 6 13.16 23.20 -22.10
C ALA A 6 12.00 23.50 -21.14
N LEU A 7 10.75 23.33 -21.58
CA LEU A 7 9.57 23.47 -20.71
C LEU A 7 9.51 22.36 -19.65
N ALA A 8 9.81 21.11 -20.05
CA ALA A 8 9.89 19.98 -19.15
C ALA A 8 11.01 20.20 -18.13
N SER A 9 12.19 20.63 -18.57
CA SER A 9 13.32 20.98 -17.69
C SER A 9 12.96 22.11 -16.72
N LYS A 10 12.24 23.15 -17.16
CA LYS A 10 11.77 24.23 -16.27
C LYS A 10 10.73 23.79 -15.24
N LYS A 11 9.87 22.80 -15.54
CA LYS A 11 8.92 22.21 -14.57
C LYS A 11 9.58 21.18 -13.66
N LEU A 12 10.50 20.38 -14.20
CA LEU A 12 11.33 19.45 -13.45
C LEU A 12 12.25 20.20 -12.50
N GLN A 13 12.75 21.38 -12.84
CA GLN A 13 13.65 22.17 -12.00
C GLN A 13 13.09 22.45 -10.59
N PRO A 14 11.86 22.97 -10.40
CA PRO A 14 11.23 23.14 -9.09
C PRO A 14 11.15 21.83 -8.29
N ASP A 15 10.64 20.76 -8.90
CA ASP A 15 10.41 19.49 -8.21
C ASP A 15 11.73 18.78 -7.88
N VAL A 16 12.68 18.77 -8.81
CA VAL A 16 14.05 18.24 -8.62
C VAL A 16 14.79 19.05 -7.57
N ASN A 17 14.64 20.37 -7.53
CA ASN A 17 15.23 21.20 -6.48
C ASN A 17 14.63 20.89 -5.12
N LYS A 18 13.31 20.68 -5.02
CA LYS A 18 12.66 20.27 -3.77
C LYS A 18 13.18 18.94 -3.27
N VAL A 19 13.26 17.93 -4.15
CA VAL A 19 13.81 16.60 -3.81
C VAL A 19 15.27 16.72 -3.35
N LEU A 20 16.07 17.53 -4.05
CA LEU A 20 17.46 17.76 -3.70
C LEU A 20 17.62 18.45 -2.34
N LEU A 21 16.78 19.45 -2.03
CA LEU A 21 16.79 20.12 -0.73
C LEU A 21 16.40 19.16 0.40
N ASN A 22 15.42 18.29 0.17
CA ASN A 22 15.05 17.24 1.12
C ASN A 22 16.22 16.27 1.36
N ALA A 23 16.89 15.83 0.29
CA ALA A 23 18.07 14.96 0.40
C ALA A 23 19.21 15.62 1.20
N ILE A 24 19.47 16.91 0.96
CA ILE A 24 20.44 17.69 1.72
C ILE A 24 20.03 17.77 3.20
N SER A 25 18.75 18.00 3.49
CA SER A 25 18.24 18.06 4.86
C SER A 25 18.46 16.73 5.61
N VAL A 26 18.17 15.60 4.97
CA VAL A 26 18.42 14.26 5.54
C VAL A 26 19.91 14.06 5.85
N ILE A 27 20.79 14.35 4.90
CA ILE A 27 22.24 14.21 5.11
C ILE A 27 22.72 15.12 6.22
N ASN A 28 22.29 16.39 6.21
CA ASN A 28 22.66 17.34 7.25
C ASN A 28 22.20 16.87 8.62
N PHE A 29 20.98 16.35 8.73
CA PHE A 29 20.48 15.78 9.98
C PHE A 29 21.37 14.65 10.50
N ILE A 30 21.65 13.64 9.67
CA ILE A 30 22.48 12.48 10.03
C ILE A 30 23.89 12.93 10.42
N LYS A 31 24.46 13.91 9.71
CA LYS A 31 25.83 14.37 9.92
C LYS A 31 25.98 15.48 10.98
N SER A 32 24.90 16.16 11.35
CA SER A 32 24.93 17.32 12.26
C SER A 32 25.42 16.97 13.67
N LYS A 33 25.11 15.75 14.14
CA LYS A 33 25.52 15.25 15.46
C LYS A 33 26.57 14.17 15.29
N SER A 34 27.65 14.24 16.09
CA SER A 34 28.72 13.23 16.08
C SER A 34 28.20 11.83 16.41
N LEU A 35 27.24 11.74 17.33
CA LEU A 35 26.57 10.48 17.67
C LEU A 35 25.79 9.91 16.48
N ASN A 36 24.95 10.71 15.81
CA ASN A 36 24.17 10.27 14.65
C ASN A 36 25.08 9.75 13.53
N SER A 37 26.17 10.46 13.24
CA SER A 37 27.15 10.03 12.25
C SER A 37 27.80 8.68 12.61
N ARG A 38 28.10 8.45 13.90
CA ARG A 38 28.66 7.20 14.40
C ARG A 38 27.64 6.05 14.33
N LEU A 39 26.42 6.27 14.82
CA LEU A 39 25.34 5.28 14.79
C LEU A 39 24.99 4.89 13.35
N PHE A 40 24.90 5.86 12.46
CA PHE A 40 24.68 5.60 11.03
C PHE A 40 25.81 4.76 10.41
N THR A 41 27.07 5.03 10.78
CA THR A 41 28.22 4.22 10.33
C THR A 41 28.10 2.76 10.81
N ILE A 42 27.70 2.56 12.07
CA ILE A 42 27.48 1.22 12.64
C ILE A 42 26.37 0.51 11.88
N LEU A 43 25.24 1.18 11.65
CA LEU A 43 24.11 0.63 10.91
C LEU A 43 24.50 0.20 9.49
N CYS A 44 25.25 1.03 8.77
CA CYS A 44 25.75 0.66 7.44
C CYS A 44 26.63 -0.60 7.49
N ASN A 45 27.49 -0.72 8.51
CA ASN A 45 28.35 -1.90 8.65
C ASN A 45 27.55 -3.17 8.97
N GLU A 46 26.53 -3.07 9.84
CA GLU A 46 25.65 -4.19 10.19
C GLU A 46 24.79 -4.64 9.02
N MET A 47 24.36 -3.70 8.17
CA MET A 47 23.60 -3.98 6.96
C MET A 47 24.47 -4.43 5.77
N GLY A 48 25.80 -4.46 5.93
CA GLY A 48 26.73 -4.90 4.90
C GLY A 48 26.82 -3.95 3.70
N SER A 49 26.59 -2.64 3.92
CA SER A 49 26.60 -1.65 2.85
C SER A 49 28.02 -1.44 2.31
N ASP A 50 28.15 -1.22 0.99
CA ASP A 50 29.43 -0.87 0.34
C ASP A 50 30.01 0.48 0.82
N HIS A 51 29.18 1.29 1.46
CA HIS A 51 29.53 2.62 1.93
C HIS A 51 29.10 2.82 3.38
N GLU A 52 30.06 3.17 4.22
CA GLU A 52 29.80 3.35 5.66
C GLU A 52 29.39 4.79 6.01
N LYS A 53 29.53 5.73 5.06
CA LYS A 53 29.38 7.18 5.31
C LYS A 53 28.73 7.91 4.14
N LEU A 54 27.81 8.79 4.48
CA LEU A 54 27.24 9.79 3.57
C LEU A 54 28.26 10.89 3.26
N LEU A 55 28.22 11.40 2.03
CA LEU A 55 29.05 12.52 1.58
C LEU A 55 28.43 13.84 2.05
N LEU A 56 29.26 14.76 2.56
CA LEU A 56 28.82 16.12 2.83
C LEU A 56 28.58 16.84 1.50
N HIS A 57 27.54 17.67 1.47
CA HIS A 57 27.38 18.65 0.40
C HIS A 57 28.37 19.80 0.62
N THR A 58 29.06 20.19 -0.44
CA THR A 58 29.69 21.51 -0.53
C THR A 58 29.06 22.23 -1.73
N GLU A 59 28.76 23.52 -1.56
CA GLU A 59 27.98 24.34 -2.50
C GLU A 59 28.58 24.48 -3.91
N VAL A 60 29.75 23.91 -4.15
CA VAL A 60 30.68 24.36 -5.18
C VAL A 60 30.43 23.75 -6.57
N ARG A 61 29.61 22.69 -6.79
CA ARG A 61 29.33 22.17 -8.17
C ARG A 61 28.16 21.18 -8.28
N TRP A 62 27.45 21.17 -9.42
CA TRP A 62 26.44 20.15 -9.78
C TRP A 62 26.95 18.70 -9.63
N LEU A 63 28.23 18.46 -9.95
CA LEU A 63 28.88 17.16 -9.81
C LEU A 63 28.96 16.67 -8.35
N SER A 64 29.11 17.56 -7.36
CA SER A 64 29.10 17.16 -5.94
C SER A 64 27.69 16.80 -5.48
N ARG A 65 26.67 17.51 -5.98
CA ARG A 65 25.25 17.20 -5.75
C ARG A 65 24.87 15.84 -6.30
N GLY A 66 25.30 15.51 -7.53
CA GLY A 66 25.04 14.20 -8.13
C GLY A 66 25.69 13.03 -7.37
N LYS A 67 26.95 13.16 -6.96
CA LYS A 67 27.64 12.13 -6.17
C LYS A 67 27.01 11.91 -4.80
N MET A 68 26.62 13.01 -4.14
CA MET A 68 25.93 12.96 -2.86
C MET A 68 24.58 12.24 -2.99
N LEU A 69 23.80 12.53 -4.03
CA LEU A 69 22.53 11.85 -4.28
C LEU A 69 22.72 10.36 -4.59
N SER A 70 23.72 10.00 -5.40
CA SER A 70 24.05 8.60 -5.67
C SER A 70 24.33 7.86 -4.37
N ARG A 71 25.17 8.45 -3.51
CA ARG A 71 25.52 7.86 -2.22
C ARG A 71 24.32 7.70 -1.29
N LEU A 72 23.46 8.71 -1.23
CA LEU A 72 22.23 8.62 -0.43
C LEU A 72 21.26 7.57 -0.98
N PHE A 73 21.20 7.41 -2.30
CA PHE A 73 20.36 6.40 -2.94
C PHE A 73 20.87 4.98 -2.70
N GLU A 74 22.19 4.78 -2.78
CA GLU A 74 22.85 3.53 -2.41
C GLU A 74 22.57 3.17 -0.95
N LEU A 75 22.58 4.17 -0.04
CA LEU A 75 22.34 4.02 1.39
C LEU A 75 20.89 4.33 1.83
N ARG A 76 19.91 4.21 0.94
CA ARG A 76 18.53 4.65 1.19
C ARG A 76 17.83 3.82 2.26
N ASP A 77 18.17 2.54 2.37
CA ASP A 77 17.52 1.61 3.30
C ASP A 77 18.03 1.85 4.73
N GLU A 78 19.34 2.03 4.88
CA GLU A 78 20.03 2.46 6.10
C GLU A 78 19.52 3.83 6.55
N ALA A 79 19.44 4.79 5.62
CA ALA A 79 18.92 6.13 5.93
C ALA A 79 17.46 6.09 6.38
N ARG A 80 16.63 5.24 5.76
CA ARG A 80 15.23 5.06 6.16
C ARG A 80 15.12 4.44 7.55
N ILE A 81 15.88 3.39 7.85
CA ILE A 81 15.88 2.73 9.16
C ILE A 81 16.38 3.69 10.23
N PHE A 82 17.50 4.37 9.99
CA PHE A 82 18.08 5.34 10.91
C PHE A 82 17.08 6.46 11.27
N LEU A 83 16.40 7.03 10.27
CA LEU A 83 15.40 8.08 10.51
C LEU A 83 14.17 7.55 11.26
N LEU A 84 13.76 6.31 10.99
CA LEU A 84 12.65 5.67 11.70
C LEU A 84 13.00 5.43 13.17
N GLU A 85 14.17 4.85 13.46
CA GLU A 85 14.65 4.63 14.83
C GLU A 85 14.77 5.93 15.61
N GLN A 86 15.32 6.97 14.98
CA GLN A 86 15.42 8.29 15.59
C GLN A 86 14.04 8.89 15.88
N PHE A 87 13.10 8.78 14.95
CA PHE A 87 11.72 9.24 15.15
C PHE A 87 11.03 8.48 16.30
N LEU A 88 11.17 7.16 16.34
CA LEU A 88 10.59 6.34 17.41
C LEU A 88 11.20 6.69 18.77
N SER A 89 12.53 6.84 18.84
CA SER A 89 13.23 7.26 20.05
C SER A 89 12.83 8.67 20.51
N ASP A 90 12.69 9.62 19.58
CA ASP A 90 12.33 11.01 19.92
C ASP A 90 10.88 11.13 20.42
N ASN A 91 10.01 10.17 20.06
CA ASN A 91 8.61 10.14 20.48
C ASN A 91 8.32 9.09 21.59
N ASP A 92 9.35 8.46 22.15
CA ASP A 92 9.24 7.40 23.17
C ASP A 92 8.31 6.25 22.76
N VAL A 93 8.41 5.83 21.50
CA VAL A 93 7.56 4.77 20.93
C VAL A 93 8.38 3.50 20.75
N ASP A 94 8.00 2.42 21.45
CA ASP A 94 8.60 1.10 21.27
C ASP A 94 8.10 0.44 19.97
N ILE A 95 9.03 0.08 19.10
CA ILE A 95 8.73 -0.64 17.85
C ILE A 95 8.05 -1.99 18.11
N ASN A 96 8.34 -2.64 19.23
CA ASN A 96 7.71 -3.90 19.62
C ASN A 96 6.25 -3.68 19.99
N MET A 97 5.94 -2.60 20.72
CA MET A 97 4.56 -2.21 21.02
C MET A 97 3.76 -1.95 19.74
N ILE A 98 4.33 -1.25 18.75
CA ILE A 98 3.67 -1.05 17.45
C ILE A 98 3.40 -2.39 16.77
N LYS A 99 4.41 -3.28 16.72
CA LYS A 99 4.26 -4.62 16.11
C LYS A 99 3.16 -5.42 16.78
N GLU A 100 3.09 -5.39 18.10
CA GLU A 100 2.05 -6.08 18.88
C GLU A 100 0.66 -5.52 18.58
N ILE A 101 0.49 -4.20 18.54
CA ILE A 101 -0.79 -3.56 18.21
C ILE A 101 -1.25 -3.97 16.81
N ILE A 102 -0.38 -3.86 15.81
CA ILE A 102 -0.70 -4.23 14.42
C ILE A 102 -1.07 -5.71 14.35
N THR A 103 -0.27 -6.57 14.98
CA THR A 103 -0.50 -8.03 14.97
C THR A 103 -1.82 -8.38 15.67
N ALA A 104 -2.10 -7.78 16.82
CA ALA A 104 -3.35 -7.99 17.54
C ALA A 104 -4.56 -7.51 16.71
N HIS A 105 -4.44 -6.37 16.03
CA HIS A 105 -5.48 -5.85 15.16
C HIS A 105 -5.74 -6.75 13.95
N LEU A 106 -4.67 -7.23 13.30
CA LEU A 106 -4.78 -8.16 12.17
C LEU A 106 -5.40 -9.50 12.59
N ARG A 107 -5.01 -10.05 13.75
CA ARG A 107 -5.64 -11.25 14.31
C ARG A 107 -7.11 -11.03 14.61
N SER A 108 -7.46 -9.90 15.23
CA SER A 108 -8.85 -9.55 15.49
C SER A 108 -9.65 -9.44 14.19
N LEU A 109 -9.10 -8.78 13.16
CA LEU A 109 -9.73 -8.67 11.85
C LEU A 109 -9.93 -10.04 11.21
N GLN A 110 -8.92 -10.91 11.26
CA GLN A 110 -9.00 -12.28 10.75
C GLN A 110 -10.08 -13.08 11.49
N THR A 111 -10.14 -13.02 12.81
CA THR A 111 -11.17 -13.70 13.60
C THR A 111 -12.56 -13.18 13.26
N ASN A 112 -12.74 -11.88 13.13
CA ASN A 112 -14.03 -11.28 12.75
C ASN A 112 -14.44 -11.69 11.33
N PHE A 113 -13.48 -11.76 10.40
CA PHE A 113 -13.73 -12.23 9.05
C PHE A 113 -14.15 -13.71 9.08
N ASN A 114 -13.36 -14.57 9.71
CA ASN A 114 -13.65 -16.00 9.78
C ASN A 114 -14.97 -16.30 10.50
N ALA A 115 -15.28 -15.62 11.60
CA ALA A 115 -16.56 -15.79 12.30
C ALA A 115 -17.75 -15.30 11.46
N ARG A 116 -17.57 -14.24 10.65
CA ARG A 116 -18.62 -13.74 9.76
C ARG A 116 -18.83 -14.61 8.53
N PHE A 117 -17.82 -15.39 8.15
CA PHE A 117 -17.82 -16.28 6.99
C PHE A 117 -17.57 -17.74 7.40
N GLU A 118 -18.03 -18.16 8.58
CA GLU A 118 -17.74 -19.49 9.16
C GLU A 118 -18.28 -20.64 8.29
N ASP A 119 -19.34 -20.38 7.53
CA ASP A 119 -19.96 -21.32 6.56
C ASP A 119 -19.34 -21.27 5.16
N PHE A 120 -18.28 -20.47 4.94
CA PHE A 120 -17.62 -20.42 3.65
C PHE A 120 -16.68 -21.61 3.51
N PRO A 121 -16.94 -22.57 2.60
CA PRO A 121 -16.05 -23.70 2.44
C PRO A 121 -14.69 -23.20 1.96
N GLU A 122 -13.69 -23.33 2.83
CA GLU A 122 -12.28 -23.02 2.60
C GLU A 122 -11.72 -23.81 1.38
N GLU A 123 -12.44 -24.86 0.97
CA GLU A 123 -12.11 -25.78 -0.12
C GLU A 123 -12.44 -25.26 -1.55
N SER A 124 -12.91 -24.03 -1.69
CA SER A 124 -13.44 -23.55 -2.98
C SER A 124 -12.39 -23.09 -4.00
N LEU A 125 -11.10 -23.03 -3.64
CA LEU A 125 -10.00 -22.70 -4.56
C LEU A 125 -9.37 -23.94 -5.24
N GLY A 126 -9.71 -25.16 -4.79
CA GLY A 126 -9.17 -26.42 -5.32
C GLY A 126 -10.08 -27.12 -6.34
N ASN A 127 -11.24 -26.56 -6.67
CA ASN A 127 -12.17 -27.17 -7.61
C ASN A 127 -11.71 -26.92 -9.05
N LEU A 128 -11.11 -27.95 -9.67
CA LEU A 128 -10.67 -27.95 -11.08
C LEU A 128 -11.73 -27.36 -12.03
N LYS A 129 -13.01 -27.63 -11.77
CA LYS A 129 -14.12 -27.16 -12.59
C LYS A 129 -14.36 -25.66 -12.51
N ILE A 130 -14.15 -25.07 -11.33
CA ILE A 130 -14.24 -23.61 -11.14
C ILE A 130 -13.05 -22.92 -11.82
N SER A 131 -11.85 -23.52 -11.74
CA SER A 131 -10.68 -22.96 -12.42
C SER A 131 -10.81 -23.00 -13.95
N GLU A 132 -11.39 -24.06 -14.51
CA GLU A 132 -11.68 -24.16 -15.96
C GLU A 132 -12.70 -23.10 -16.38
N GLU A 133 -13.84 -23.00 -15.70
CA GLU A 133 -14.86 -21.97 -15.96
C GLU A 133 -14.29 -20.54 -15.85
N LEU A 134 -13.38 -20.30 -14.91
CA LEU A 134 -12.74 -18.99 -14.72
C LEU A 134 -11.76 -18.66 -15.85
N ILE A 135 -10.99 -19.65 -16.33
CA ILE A 135 -10.07 -19.46 -17.46
C ILE A 135 -10.87 -19.09 -18.71
N ASP A 136 -11.93 -19.83 -19.01
CA ASP A 136 -12.78 -19.60 -20.17
C ASP A 136 -13.45 -18.21 -20.11
N LEU A 137 -14.05 -17.86 -18.96
CA LEU A 137 -14.69 -16.56 -18.77
C LEU A 137 -13.69 -15.41 -18.86
N SER A 138 -12.48 -15.56 -18.31
CA SER A 138 -11.44 -14.52 -18.35
C SER A 138 -10.86 -14.29 -19.75
N SER A 139 -11.01 -15.27 -20.64
CA SER A 139 -10.55 -15.23 -22.03
C SER A 139 -11.59 -14.61 -22.97
N ASP A 140 -12.84 -14.43 -22.51
CA ASP A 140 -13.92 -13.81 -23.28
C ASP A 140 -14.01 -12.29 -23.04
N GLU A 141 -13.60 -11.53 -24.05
CA GLU A 141 -13.58 -10.07 -23.99
C GLU A 141 -14.99 -9.45 -23.86
N ASN A 142 -16.02 -10.07 -24.42
CA ASN A 142 -17.39 -9.58 -24.31
C ASN A 142 -17.93 -9.75 -22.89
N LEU A 143 -17.61 -10.88 -22.24
CA LEU A 143 -17.96 -11.10 -20.84
C LEU A 143 -17.20 -10.14 -19.92
N ARG A 144 -15.93 -9.85 -20.22
CA ARG A 144 -15.13 -8.87 -19.48
C ARG A 144 -15.74 -7.46 -19.55
N ILE A 145 -16.15 -7.03 -20.73
CA ILE A 145 -16.83 -5.73 -20.90
C ILE A 145 -18.16 -5.73 -20.14
N ARG A 146 -18.98 -6.79 -20.28
CA ARG A 146 -20.24 -6.92 -19.54
C ARG A 146 -20.06 -6.90 -18.02
N PHE A 147 -18.98 -7.45 -17.49
CA PHE A 147 -18.68 -7.38 -16.05
C PHE A 147 -18.40 -5.95 -15.59
N GLN A 148 -17.74 -5.13 -16.43
CA GLN A 148 -17.43 -3.74 -16.10
C GLN A 148 -18.65 -2.81 -16.20
N GLU A 149 -19.59 -3.13 -17.09
CA GLU A 149 -20.80 -2.32 -17.33
C GLU A 149 -21.97 -2.65 -16.38
N ASN A 150 -22.00 -3.86 -15.82
CA ASN A 150 -23.08 -4.32 -14.95
C ASN A 150 -22.71 -4.30 -13.47
N ALA A 151 -23.73 -4.26 -12.61
CA ALA A 151 -23.55 -4.53 -11.20
C ALA A 151 -23.05 -5.98 -11.01
N CYS A 152 -22.19 -6.20 -10.02
CA CYS A 152 -21.50 -7.47 -9.84
C CYS A 152 -22.51 -8.63 -9.67
N ASP A 153 -23.54 -8.45 -8.86
CA ASP A 153 -24.62 -9.41 -8.64
C ASP A 153 -25.42 -9.70 -9.92
N THR A 154 -25.77 -8.68 -10.71
CA THR A 154 -26.54 -8.87 -11.94
C THR A 154 -25.73 -9.60 -13.01
N PHE A 155 -24.43 -9.33 -13.09
CA PHE A 155 -23.52 -10.05 -13.97
C PHE A 155 -23.49 -11.55 -13.64
N TRP A 156 -23.18 -11.92 -12.39
CA TRP A 156 -23.05 -13.32 -12.00
C TRP A 156 -24.36 -14.11 -12.12
N ILE A 157 -25.50 -13.44 -11.94
CA ILE A 157 -26.83 -14.02 -12.21
C ILE A 157 -27.02 -14.28 -13.71
N SER A 158 -26.62 -13.34 -14.57
CA SER A 158 -26.84 -13.45 -16.02
C SER A 158 -26.10 -14.62 -16.67
N ILE A 159 -24.92 -14.97 -16.14
CA ILE A 159 -24.07 -16.04 -16.69
C ILE A 159 -24.22 -17.36 -15.94
N LYS A 160 -25.15 -17.46 -14.98
CA LYS A 160 -25.35 -18.63 -14.11
C LYS A 160 -25.66 -19.93 -14.87
N PHE A 161 -26.21 -19.84 -16.07
CA PHE A 161 -26.46 -21.03 -16.90
C PHE A 161 -25.24 -21.46 -17.71
N GLU A 162 -24.35 -20.53 -18.05
CA GLU A 162 -23.13 -20.77 -18.84
C GLU A 162 -21.97 -21.21 -17.93
N TYR A 163 -21.85 -20.64 -16.74
CA TYR A 163 -20.79 -20.90 -15.75
C TYR A 163 -21.40 -21.20 -14.36
N PRO A 164 -22.10 -22.34 -14.21
CA PRO A 164 -22.95 -22.60 -13.06
C PRO A 164 -22.19 -22.73 -11.74
N GLU A 165 -21.01 -23.33 -11.73
CA GLU A 165 -20.24 -23.51 -10.49
C GLU A 165 -19.55 -22.20 -10.08
N LEU A 166 -18.97 -21.49 -11.05
CA LEU A 166 -18.34 -20.20 -10.83
C LEU A 166 -19.37 -19.14 -10.40
N SER A 167 -20.51 -19.04 -11.07
CA SER A 167 -21.60 -18.14 -10.67
C SER A 167 -22.16 -18.48 -9.30
N LYS A 168 -22.30 -19.77 -8.98
CA LYS A 168 -22.77 -20.20 -7.65
C LYS A 168 -21.80 -19.76 -6.56
N GLN A 169 -20.49 -19.93 -6.76
CA GLN A 169 -19.47 -19.48 -5.82
C GLN A 169 -19.44 -17.95 -5.71
N ALA A 170 -19.44 -17.23 -6.83
CA ALA A 170 -19.43 -15.77 -6.84
C ALA A 170 -20.66 -15.19 -6.14
N ILE A 171 -21.87 -15.72 -6.42
CA ILE A 171 -23.09 -15.30 -5.73
C ILE A 171 -23.00 -15.63 -4.24
N SER A 172 -22.50 -16.80 -3.85
CA SER A 172 -22.28 -17.15 -2.44
C SER A 172 -21.40 -16.11 -1.74
N ILE A 173 -20.38 -15.58 -2.42
CA ILE A 173 -19.46 -14.58 -1.85
C ILE A 173 -20.16 -13.23 -1.73
N LEU A 174 -20.97 -12.87 -2.72
CA LEU A 174 -21.63 -11.56 -2.80
C LEU A 174 -22.88 -11.44 -1.91
N LEU A 175 -23.56 -12.55 -1.63
CA LEU A 175 -24.84 -12.59 -0.91
C LEU A 175 -24.76 -11.98 0.51
N PRO A 176 -23.71 -12.25 1.32
CA PRO A 176 -23.54 -11.60 2.63
C PRO A 176 -23.35 -10.07 2.54
N PHE A 177 -22.72 -9.57 1.48
CA PHE A 177 -22.51 -8.12 1.30
C PHE A 177 -23.80 -7.41 0.90
N ALA A 178 -24.57 -7.99 -0.03
CA ALA A 178 -25.86 -7.43 -0.44
C ALA A 178 -26.86 -7.41 0.73
N SER A 179 -26.94 -8.49 1.52
CA SER A 179 -27.84 -8.55 2.68
C SER A 179 -27.42 -7.59 3.80
N THR A 180 -26.12 -7.51 4.11
CA THR A 180 -25.58 -6.55 5.09
C THR A 180 -25.86 -5.11 4.68
N TYR A 181 -25.54 -4.74 3.44
CA TYR A 181 -25.74 -3.37 2.94
C TYR A 181 -27.21 -2.95 2.98
N LEU A 182 -28.14 -3.84 2.59
CA LEU A 182 -29.57 -3.57 2.66
C LEU A 182 -30.04 -3.41 4.10
N CYS A 183 -29.59 -4.28 5.02
CA CYS A 183 -29.90 -4.15 6.44
C CYS A 183 -29.36 -2.83 7.03
N GLU A 184 -28.11 -2.48 6.78
CA GLU A 184 -27.49 -1.25 7.28
C GLU A 184 -28.16 0.00 6.73
N THR A 185 -28.53 -0.01 5.45
CA THR A 185 -29.27 1.09 4.82
C THR A 185 -30.64 1.25 5.47
N ALA A 186 -31.39 0.15 5.66
CA ALA A 186 -32.69 0.18 6.32
C ALA A 186 -32.58 0.69 7.78
N PHE A 187 -31.61 0.20 8.56
CA PHE A 187 -31.39 0.68 9.93
C PHE A 187 -30.99 2.15 9.97
N SER A 188 -30.17 2.61 9.03
CA SER A 188 -29.79 4.03 8.91
C SER A 188 -31.01 4.90 8.61
N THR A 189 -31.88 4.48 7.69
CA THR A 189 -33.16 5.18 7.41
C THR A 189 -34.07 5.20 8.63
N LEU A 190 -34.22 4.09 9.36
CA LEU A 190 -35.01 4.03 10.59
C LEU A 190 -34.46 4.93 11.69
N LYS A 191 -33.13 5.01 11.85
CA LYS A 191 -32.46 5.92 12.79
C LYS A 191 -32.75 7.38 12.46
N ILE A 192 -32.72 7.73 11.17
CA ILE A 192 -33.07 9.08 10.70
C ILE A 192 -34.54 9.40 11.01
N ILE A 193 -35.47 8.49 10.75
CA ILE A 193 -36.90 8.67 11.05
C ILE A 193 -37.10 8.85 12.56
N LYS A 194 -36.50 7.97 13.38
CA LYS A 194 -36.62 8.04 14.84
C LYS A 194 -36.10 9.36 15.41
N ASN A 195 -34.98 9.88 14.89
CA ASN A 195 -34.41 11.15 15.36
C ASN A 195 -35.12 12.41 14.82
N LYS A 196 -36.03 12.27 13.84
CA LYS A 196 -36.75 13.40 13.23
C LYS A 196 -38.15 13.59 13.82
N TYR A 197 -38.69 12.57 14.50
CA TYR A 197 -40.04 12.57 15.07
C TYR A 197 -40.07 12.34 16.60
N LEU A 198 -38.91 12.43 17.26
CA LEU A 198 -38.73 12.56 18.71
C LEU A 198 -37.93 13.84 18.98
#